data_AF-A0A2K6C4Y8-F1
#
_entry.id   AF-A0A2K6C4Y8-F1
#
_cell.length_a   1.000
_cell.length_b   1.000
_cell.length_c   1.000
_cell.angle_alpha   90.00
_cell.angle_beta   90.00
_cell.angle_gamma   90.00
#
_symmetry.space_group_name_H-M   'P 1'
#
loop_
_entity.id
_entity.type
_entity.pdbx_description
1 polymer ?
#
loop_
_entity_poly.entity_id
_entity_poly.type
_entity_poly.pdbx_seq_one_letter_code
_entity_poly.pdbx_strand_id
1 'polypeptide(L)'
;MKCNTFVRQVKEEHGRHTDATVKVPFLKKCKEAGLLNYLLEEILDKVHSIPEKLMDETTSESDYEEIGSALFDCRLFEDTFVNFQAAIEKKIHASQQRRQQLKEEIELLQDLKQTLCSFQENRDLMSSSTSVSSLSY
;
A
#
# COMPACT_ATOMS: atom_id res chain seq x y z
N MET A 1 19.66 4.52 5.39
CA MET A 1 19.17 5.46 4.35
C MET A 1 18.66 6.69 5.07
N LYS A 2 19.16 7.88 4.75
CA LYS A 2 18.96 9.12 5.52
C LYS A 2 17.78 9.92 4.94
N CYS A 3 16.76 10.19 5.75
CA CYS A 3 15.78 11.25 5.47
C CYS A 3 16.47 12.59 5.81
N ASN A 4 16.75 13.42 4.81
CA ASN A 4 17.37 14.73 5.01
C ASN A 4 16.29 15.79 5.26
N THR A 5 16.42 16.46 6.41
CA THR A 5 15.68 17.63 6.88
C THR A 5 15.65 18.74 5.82
N PHE A 6 14.46 19.11 5.36
CA PHE A 6 14.27 20.27 4.48
C PHE A 6 14.18 21.54 5.35
N VAL A 7 15.27 22.30 5.35
CA VAL A 7 15.36 23.62 5.98
C VAL A 7 14.63 24.64 5.11
N ARG A 8 13.70 25.38 5.74
CA ARG A 8 12.97 26.52 5.19
C ARG A 8 13.92 27.63 4.75
N GLN A 9 14.03 27.87 3.45
CA GLN A 9 14.46 29.17 2.92
C GLN A 9 13.50 29.64 1.83
N VAL A 10 12.79 30.72 2.15
CA VAL A 10 11.93 31.48 1.27
C VAL A 10 12.80 32.19 0.24
N LYS A 11 12.66 31.80 -1.02
CA LYS A 11 12.90 32.68 -2.16
C LYS A 11 11.75 32.47 -3.14
N GLU A 12 10.80 33.39 -3.05
CA GLU A 12 9.74 33.56 -4.03
C GLU A 12 10.34 33.88 -5.41
N GLU A 13 9.57 33.52 -6.43
CA GLU A 13 9.85 33.57 -7.87
C GLU A 13 10.72 32.41 -8.40
N HIS A 14 10.02 31.46 -9.07
CA HIS A 14 10.41 30.20 -9.76
C HIS A 14 9.75 28.91 -9.21
N GLY A 15 9.03 28.97 -8.07
CA GLY A 15 8.52 27.76 -7.36
C GLY A 15 7.21 27.14 -7.86
N ARG A 16 6.43 27.79 -8.73
CA ARG A 16 5.06 27.34 -9.05
C ARG A 16 4.98 26.09 -9.94
N HIS A 17 5.99 25.88 -10.79
CA HIS A 17 6.01 24.74 -11.72
C HIS A 17 6.65 23.49 -11.10
N THR A 18 7.69 23.64 -10.30
CA THR A 18 8.41 22.54 -9.67
C THR A 18 7.55 21.79 -8.65
N ASP A 19 6.71 22.52 -7.92
CA ASP A 19 5.85 21.95 -6.89
C ASP A 19 4.69 21.11 -7.49
N ALA A 20 4.08 21.60 -8.58
CA ALA A 20 3.08 20.86 -9.34
C ALA A 20 3.65 19.57 -9.97
N THR A 21 4.92 19.60 -10.41
CA THR A 21 5.57 18.42 -11.01
C THR A 21 5.77 17.27 -10.03
N VAL A 22 5.77 17.50 -8.71
CA VAL A 22 5.90 16.45 -7.69
C VAL A 22 4.53 16.10 -7.09
N LYS A 23 3.69 17.11 -6.81
CA LYS A 23 2.38 16.94 -6.18
C LYS A 23 1.37 16.19 -7.06
N VAL A 24 1.34 16.46 -8.37
CA VAL A 24 0.41 15.79 -9.29
C VAL A 24 0.71 14.29 -9.41
N PRO A 25 1.97 13.87 -9.66
CA PRO A 25 2.30 12.44 -9.66
C PRO A 25 2.05 11.76 -8.32
N PHE A 26 2.30 12.45 -7.20
CA PHE A 26 2.00 11.91 -5.88
C PHE A 26 0.52 11.55 -5.72
N LEU A 27 -0.40 12.47 -6.03
CA LEU A 27 -1.84 12.23 -5.92
C LEU A 27 -2.31 11.11 -6.87
N LYS A 28 -1.77 11.07 -8.10
CA LYS A 28 -2.06 9.98 -9.04
C LYS A 28 -1.63 8.61 -8.48
N LYS A 29 -0.42 8.53 -7.92
CA LYS A 29 0.09 7.31 -7.28
C LYS A 29 -0.74 6.91 -6.06
N CYS A 30 -1.19 7.87 -5.26
CA CYS A 30 -2.10 7.59 -4.13
C CYS A 30 -3.43 7.02 -4.60
N LYS A 31 -3.98 7.53 -5.71
CA LYS A 31 -5.20 6.99 -6.33
C LYS A 31 -4.99 5.56 -6.83
N GLU A 32 -3.94 5.32 -7.61
CA GLU A 32 -3.60 3.99 -8.15
C GLU A 32 -3.33 2.97 -7.04
N ALA A 33 -2.64 3.41 -5.99
CA ALA A 33 -2.40 2.59 -4.80
C ALA A 33 -3.64 2.44 -3.93
N GLY A 34 -4.80 3.04 -4.24
CA GLY A 34 -6.01 2.98 -3.41
C GLY A 34 -5.78 3.50 -1.98
N LEU A 35 -5.00 4.57 -1.84
CA LEU A 35 -4.69 5.25 -0.58
C LEU A 35 -5.24 6.68 -0.53
N LEU A 36 -5.78 7.20 -1.64
CA LEU A 36 -6.30 8.56 -1.69
C LEU A 36 -7.46 8.77 -0.71
N ASN A 37 -8.36 7.79 -0.56
CA ASN A 37 -9.46 7.88 0.41
C ASN A 37 -8.92 7.97 1.84
N TYR A 38 -7.97 7.11 2.20
CA TYR A 38 -7.34 7.15 3.51
C TYR A 38 -6.68 8.52 3.81
N LEU A 39 -5.99 9.11 2.82
CA LEU A 39 -5.41 10.44 2.98
C LEU A 39 -6.48 11.51 3.23
N LEU A 40 -7.58 11.47 2.49
CA LEU A 40 -8.66 12.45 2.61
C LEU A 40 -9.44 12.27 3.91
N GLU A 41 -9.69 11.02 4.33
CA GLU A 41 -10.32 10.68 5.61
C GLU A 41 -9.49 11.21 6.79
N GLU A 42 -8.17 10.99 6.80
CA GLU A 42 -7.30 11.55 7.86
C GLU A 42 -7.29 13.08 7.91
N ILE A 43 -7.37 13.75 6.75
CA ILE A 43 -7.51 15.22 6.73
C ILE A 43 -8.87 15.63 7.30
N LEU A 44 -9.95 14.97 6.85
CA LEU A 44 -11.30 15.26 7.29
C LEU A 44 -11.47 15.05 8.78
N ASP A 45 -10.99 13.92 9.34
CA ASP A 45 -11.08 13.61 10.76
C ASP A 45 -10.42 14.70 11.61
N LYS A 46 -9.24 15.17 11.19
CA LYS A 46 -8.57 16.27 11.90
C LYS A 46 -9.30 17.59 11.77
N VAL A 47 -9.81 17.93 10.57
CA VAL A 47 -10.59 19.15 10.39
C VAL A 47 -11.89 19.10 11.20
N HIS A 48 -12.56 17.95 11.27
CA HIS A 48 -13.79 17.76 12.03
C HIS A 48 -13.59 17.89 13.54
N SER A 49 -12.41 17.54 14.06
CA SER A 49 -12.10 17.72 15.49
C SER A 49 -12.00 19.19 15.93
N ILE A 50 -11.77 20.12 14.99
CA ILE A 50 -11.52 21.53 15.33
C ILE A 50 -12.81 22.23 15.80
N PRO A 51 -13.95 22.19 15.07
CA PRO A 51 -15.20 22.75 15.56
C PRO A 51 -15.63 22.17 16.91
N GLU A 52 -15.43 20.87 17.14
CA GLU A 52 -15.75 20.23 18.42
C GLU A 52 -14.97 20.88 19.57
N LYS A 53 -13.66 21.07 19.40
CA LYS A 53 -12.83 21.80 20.38
C LYS A 53 -13.21 23.28 20.49
N LEU A 54 -13.66 23.94 19.43
CA LEU A 54 -14.03 25.37 19.49
C LEU A 54 -15.38 25.61 20.17
N MET A 55 -16.29 24.63 20.12
CA MET A 55 -17.63 24.73 20.73
C MET A 55 -17.65 24.30 22.19
N ASP A 56 -16.59 23.68 22.69
CA ASP A 56 -16.48 23.27 24.08
C ASP A 56 -16.27 24.52 24.99
N GLU A 57 -17.11 24.66 26.01
CA GLU A 57 -17.03 25.75 26.98
C GLU A 57 -15.77 25.67 27.87
N THR A 58 -15.10 24.51 27.89
CA THR A 58 -13.90 24.26 28.69
C THR A 58 -12.59 24.49 27.95
N THR A 59 -12.66 24.94 26.69
CA THR A 59 -11.50 25.18 25.82
C THR A 59 -10.55 26.21 26.40
N SER A 60 -9.30 25.81 26.58
CA SER A 60 -8.24 26.62 27.17
C SER A 60 -7.52 27.46 26.11
N GLU A 61 -6.76 28.48 26.55
CA GLU A 61 -5.89 29.27 25.65
C GLU A 61 -4.91 28.37 24.87
N SER A 62 -4.38 27.32 25.52
CA SER A 62 -3.48 26.34 24.88
C SER A 62 -4.17 25.56 23.76
N ASP A 63 -5.48 25.29 23.87
CA ASP A 63 -6.23 24.61 22.81
C ASP A 63 -6.41 25.54 21.60
N TYR A 64 -6.62 26.84 21.83
CA TYR A 64 -6.64 27.84 20.75
C TYR A 64 -5.28 27.96 20.06
N GLU A 65 -4.17 27.90 20.80
CA GLU A 65 -2.82 27.86 20.22
C GLU A 65 -2.61 26.60 19.36
N GLU A 66 -3.04 25.43 19.84
CA GLU A 66 -2.96 24.17 19.09
C GLU A 66 -3.78 24.24 17.79
N ILE A 67 -5.03 24.71 17.88
CA ILE A 67 -5.91 24.91 16.72
C ILE A 67 -5.31 25.92 15.74
N GLY A 68 -4.74 27.02 16.26
CA GLY A 68 -4.06 28.02 15.47
C GLY A 68 -2.89 27.43 14.68
N SER A 69 -2.05 26.61 15.34
CA SER A 69 -0.93 25.96 14.66
C SER A 69 -1.39 24.88 13.67
N ALA A 70 -2.44 24.12 14.00
CA ALA A 70 -3.03 23.12 13.11
C ALA A 70 -3.50 23.74 11.78
N LEU A 71 -4.22 24.87 11.85
CA LEU A 71 -4.82 25.53 10.69
C LEU A 71 -3.85 26.43 9.93
N PHE A 72 -3.12 27.30 10.65
CA PHE A 72 -2.38 28.40 10.02
C PHE A 72 -0.91 28.05 9.78
N ASP A 73 -0.30 27.20 10.62
CA ASP A 73 1.06 26.70 10.39
C ASP A 73 1.09 25.42 9.54
N CYS A 74 -0.06 24.98 9.04
CA CYS A 74 -0.24 23.74 8.26
C CYS A 74 0.14 22.45 9.02
N ARG A 75 0.26 22.49 10.35
CA ARG A 75 0.58 21.29 11.15
C ARG A 75 -0.40 20.15 10.95
N LEU A 76 -1.68 20.45 10.71
CA LEU A 76 -2.69 19.44 10.37
C LEU A 76 -2.25 18.55 9.21
N PHE A 77 -1.71 19.16 8.15
CA PHE A 77 -1.21 18.44 6.99
C PHE A 77 0.09 17.69 7.30
N GLU A 78 1.02 18.30 8.04
CA GLU A 78 2.28 17.66 8.43
C GLU A 78 2.02 16.38 9.23
N ASP A 79 1.18 16.46 10.25
CA ASP A 79 0.79 15.31 11.08
C ASP A 79 0.05 14.27 10.24
N THR A 80 -0.76 14.69 9.26
CA THR A 80 -1.46 13.74 8.38
C THR A 80 -0.47 13.01 7.47
N PHE A 81 0.58 13.68 6.98
CA PHE A 81 1.60 13.01 6.19
C PHE A 81 2.42 11.99 7.01
N VAL A 82 2.63 12.24 8.30
CA VAL A 82 3.24 11.25 9.21
C VAL A 82 2.37 9.99 9.32
N ASN A 83 1.07 10.15 9.58
CA ASN A 83 0.12 9.02 9.61
C ASN A 83 0.05 8.30 8.26
N PHE A 84 0.05 9.08 7.16
CA PHE A 84 0.02 8.55 5.80
C PHE A 84 1.24 7.71 5.46
N GLN A 85 2.43 8.09 5.93
CA GLN A 85 3.63 7.30 5.77
C GLN A 85 3.48 5.92 6.43
N ALA A 86 2.96 5.86 7.66
CA ALA A 86 2.69 4.60 8.34
C ALA A 86 1.67 3.73 7.58
N ALA A 87 0.64 4.34 6.98
CA ALA A 87 -0.33 3.62 6.16
C ALA A 87 0.28 3.06 4.86
N ILE A 88 1.20 3.80 4.24
CA ILE A 88 1.98 3.30 3.08
C ILE A 88 2.82 2.08 3.49
N GLU A 89 3.56 2.17 4.61
CA GLU A 89 4.39 1.07 5.11
C GLU A 89 3.55 -0.18 5.42
N LYS A 90 2.39 -0.01 6.06
CA LYS A 90 1.43 -1.10 6.30
C LYS A 90 0.95 -1.74 5.00
N LYS A 91 0.65 -0.94 3.97
CA LYS A 91 0.20 -1.46 2.67
C LYS A 91 1.31 -2.19 1.92
N ILE A 92 2.55 -1.71 2.01
CA ILE A 92 3.73 -2.41 1.48
C ILE A 92 3.86 -3.78 2.13
N HIS A 93 3.82 -3.85 3.47
CA HIS A 93 3.92 -5.09 4.20
C HIS A 93 2.80 -6.09 3.82
N ALA A 94 1.55 -5.64 3.80
CA ALA A 94 0.41 -6.48 3.40
C ALA A 94 0.55 -7.00 1.97
N SER A 95 1.05 -6.17 1.05
CA SER A 95 1.28 -6.56 -0.35
C SER A 95 2.42 -7.57 -0.48
N GLN A 96 3.49 -7.42 0.32
CA GLN A 96 4.60 -8.37 0.36
C GLN A 96 4.16 -9.74 0.90
N GLN A 97 3.35 -9.75 1.97
CA GLN A 97 2.79 -10.99 2.52
C GLN A 97 1.90 -11.70 1.49
N ARG A 98 1.00 -10.97 0.82
CA ARG A 98 0.16 -11.53 -0.24
C ARG A 98 0.99 -12.10 -1.39
N ARG A 99 2.06 -11.42 -1.78
CA ARG A 99 2.98 -11.89 -2.83
C ARG A 99 3.66 -13.21 -2.43
N GLN A 100 4.03 -13.36 -1.16
CA GLN A 100 4.64 -14.60 -0.66
C GLN A 100 3.65 -15.76 -0.68
N GLN A 101 2.40 -15.54 -0.23
CA GLN A 101 1.33 -16.55 -0.29
C GLN A 101 1.07 -17.02 -1.72
N LEU A 102 0.98 -16.09 -2.68
CA LEU A 102 0.82 -16.43 -4.09
C LEU A 102 2.01 -17.23 -4.65
N LYS A 103 3.23 -16.99 -4.17
CA LYS A 103 4.41 -17.77 -4.57
C LYS A 103 4.32 -19.22 -4.10
N GLU A 104 3.94 -19.42 -2.85
CA GLU A 104 3.73 -20.75 -2.25
C GLU A 104 2.61 -21.51 -2.97
N GLU A 105 1.51 -20.83 -3.30
CA GLU A 105 0.42 -21.40 -4.08
C GLU A 105 0.89 -21.85 -5.48
N ILE A 106 1.69 -21.02 -6.16
CA ILE A 106 2.26 -21.35 -7.47
C ILE A 106 3.18 -22.58 -7.37
N GLU A 107 4.04 -22.66 -6.36
CA GLU A 107 4.93 -23.82 -6.13
C GLU A 107 4.10 -25.10 -5.93
N LEU A 108 3.07 -25.06 -5.09
CA LEU A 108 2.15 -26.19 -4.87
C LEU A 108 1.44 -26.61 -6.16
N LEU A 109 0.97 -25.66 -6.98
CA LEU A 109 0.33 -25.97 -8.26
C LEU A 109 1.32 -26.59 -9.26
N GLN A 110 2.59 -26.19 -9.23
CA GLN A 110 3.64 -26.79 -10.06
C GLN A 110 3.93 -28.23 -9.63
N ASP A 111 4.02 -28.49 -8.32
CA ASP A 111 4.23 -29.83 -7.77
C ASP A 111 3.06 -30.77 -8.10
N LEU A 112 1.83 -30.29 -7.97
CA LEU A 112 0.62 -31.05 -8.35
C LEU A 112 0.62 -31.39 -9.84
N LYS A 113 0.96 -30.43 -10.70
CA LYS A 113 1.09 -30.66 -12.14
C LYS A 113 2.13 -31.75 -12.42
N GLN A 114 3.30 -31.69 -11.79
CA GLN A 114 4.36 -32.69 -11.99
C GLN A 114 3.93 -34.08 -11.51
N THR A 115 3.23 -34.14 -10.38
CA THR A 115 2.66 -35.38 -9.83
C THR A 115 1.61 -35.98 -10.77
N LEU A 116 0.79 -35.15 -11.41
CA LEU A 116 -0.18 -35.63 -12.40
C LEU A 116 0.51 -36.20 -13.65
N CYS A 117 1.57 -35.55 -14.14
CA CYS A 117 2.36 -36.05 -15.27
C CYS A 117 2.95 -37.43 -14.96
N SER A 118 3.50 -37.65 -13.77
CA SER A 118 4.08 -38.95 -13.41
C SER A 118 3.03 -40.06 -13.32
N PHE A 119 1.80 -39.78 -12.88
CA PHE A 119 0.70 -40.76 -12.94
C PHE A 119 0.33 -41.15 -14.37
N GLN A 120 0.40 -40.22 -15.32
CA GLN A 120 0.12 -40.49 -16.74
C GLN A 120 1.23 -41.34 -17.37
N GLU A 121 2.49 -40.99 -17.16
CA GLU A 121 3.64 -41.76 -17.67
C GLU A 121 3.63 -43.22 -17.18
N ASN A 122 3.30 -43.45 -15.91
CA ASN A 122 3.18 -44.80 -15.35
C ASN A 122 2.02 -45.62 -15.97
N ARG A 123 0.92 -44.96 -16.36
CA ARG A 123 -0.21 -45.62 -17.03
C ARG A 123 0.16 -46.05 -18.46
N ASP A 124 0.89 -45.20 -19.19
CA ASP A 124 1.31 -45.48 -20.56
C ASP A 124 2.31 -46.65 -20.61
N LEU A 125 3.19 -46.76 -19.60
CA LEU A 125 4.09 -47.90 -19.43
C LEU A 125 3.35 -49.22 -19.15
N MET A 126 2.30 -49.20 -18.31
CA MET A 126 1.48 -50.40 -18.06
C MET A 126 0.60 -50.81 -19.23
N SER A 127 0.08 -49.84 -19.98
CA SER A 127 -0.74 -50.10 -21.15
C SER A 127 0.07 -50.67 -22.33
N SER A 128 1.38 -50.40 -22.37
CA SER A 128 2.29 -50.94 -23.39
C SER A 128 2.82 -52.35 -23.07
N SER A 129 2.64 -52.84 -21.84
CA SER A 129 3.18 -54.14 -21.40
C SER A 129 2.22 -55.32 -21.59
N THR A 130 0.99 -55.10 -22.09
CA THR A 130 0.03 -56.16 -22.45
C THR A 130 0.08 -56.52 -23.93
N SER A 131 1.28 -56.73 -24.48
CA SER A 131 1.41 -57.56 -25.69
C SER A 131 1.47 -59.03 -25.26
N VAL A 132 0.31 -59.58 -24.90
CA VAL A 132 0.15 -61.04 -24.78
C VAL A 132 0.28 -61.63 -26.18
N SER A 133 1.45 -62.21 -26.45
CA SER A 133 1.74 -63.03 -27.62
C SER A 133 0.63 -64.06 -27.81
N SER A 134 -0.27 -63.78 -28.75
CA SER A 134 -1.33 -64.68 -29.14
C SER A 134 -0.76 -65.69 -30.12
N LEU A 135 -0.56 -66.90 -29.60
CA LEU A 135 -0.63 -68.23 -30.23
C LEU A 135 -0.43 -68.35 -31.76
N SER A 136 0.52 -69.19 -32.16
CA SER A 136 0.37 -69.97 -33.40
C SER A 136 0.80 -71.42 -33.16
N TYR A 137 -0.10 -72.32 -33.56
CA TYR A 137 -0.17 -73.77 -33.42
C TYR A 137 1.06 -74.54 -33.89
#